data_AF-A0A3E0HCX3-F1
#
_entry.id   AF-A0A3E0HCX3-F1
#
_cell.length_a   1.000
_cell.length_b   1.000
_cell.length_c   1.000
_cell.angle_alpha   90.00
_cell.angle_beta   90.00
_cell.angle_gamma   90.00
#
_symmetry.space_group_name_H-M   'P 1'
#
loop_
_entity.id
_entity.type
_entity.pdbx_description
1 polymer ?
#
loop_
_entity_poly.entity_id
_entity_poly.type
_entity_poly.pdbx_seq_one_letter_code
_entity_poly.pdbx_strand_id
1 'polypeptide(L)'
;MTDQLTDFVQSGHSTRREAAEARQRAALARLTWETAVDQLVRVGFVKLLRDDGTIERAEVLPLLDQLAEAVTPGGEYTSGGGLGSKPPADLTALSLLAEISTEVRRCCAGHDHPHPAELGPHVDRWAAHAEQWQHDAPEYVCWAAAVANDWVRRARQILDPPRRYTLRGRACPVCRATAVHTWSEDEGDFVRRPALAIDSDRTEVVCGACAQRWPLGAWTALAAKSTPDSESDEDHSLVVTEGIDA
;
A
#
# COMPACT_ATOMS: atom_id res chain seq x y z
N MET A 1 -41.84 31.66 31.74
CA MET A 1 -41.72 32.22 30.37
C MET A 1 -40.29 32.69 30.03
N THR A 2 -39.32 32.52 30.94
CA THR A 2 -37.90 32.82 30.75
C THR A 2 -37.09 31.66 30.15
N ASP A 3 -37.66 30.45 30.08
CA ASP A 3 -36.95 29.23 29.64
C ASP A 3 -36.79 29.11 28.11
N GLN A 4 -37.68 29.71 27.31
CA GLN A 4 -37.67 29.56 25.85
C GLN A 4 -36.62 30.41 25.13
N LEU A 5 -36.03 31.41 25.80
CA LEU A 5 -35.01 32.29 25.18
C LEU A 5 -33.59 31.70 25.27
N THR A 6 -33.34 30.80 26.23
CA THR A 6 -32.05 30.11 26.40
C THR A 6 -31.80 29.08 25.30
N ASP A 7 -32.82 28.37 24.84
CA ASP A 7 -32.70 27.33 23.81
C ASP A 7 -32.31 27.91 22.43
N PHE A 8 -32.80 29.11 22.07
CA PHE A 8 -32.48 29.73 20.78
C PHE A 8 -31.02 30.20 20.70
N VAL A 9 -30.49 30.72 21.81
CA VAL A 9 -29.08 31.14 21.89
C VAL A 9 -28.15 29.92 21.85
N GLN A 10 -28.49 28.83 22.54
CA GLN A 10 -27.70 27.59 22.50
C GLN A 10 -27.67 26.95 21.10
N SER A 11 -28.80 26.94 20.38
CA SER A 11 -28.87 26.43 19.00
C SER A 11 -27.99 27.25 18.02
N GLY A 12 -27.99 28.58 18.15
CA GLY A 12 -27.14 29.46 17.33
C GLY A 12 -25.63 29.31 17.60
N HIS A 13 -25.23 28.95 18.81
CA HIS A 13 -23.82 28.70 19.14
C HIS A 13 -23.31 27.34 18.62
N SER A 14 -24.14 26.30 18.60
CA SER A 14 -23.76 24.98 18.05
C SER A 14 -23.42 25.08 16.56
N THR A 15 -24.30 25.72 15.78
CA THR A 15 -24.15 25.85 14.33
C THR A 15 -22.91 26.64 13.91
N ARG A 16 -22.53 27.69 14.65
CA ARG A 16 -21.30 28.47 14.37
C ARG A 16 -20.03 27.68 14.67
N ARG A 17 -20.03 26.91 15.76
CA ARG A 17 -18.88 26.06 16.13
C ARG A 17 -18.71 24.93 15.11
N GLU A 18 -19.78 24.22 14.77
CA GLU A 18 -19.78 23.16 13.76
C GLU A 18 -19.29 23.68 12.41
N ALA A 19 -19.73 24.87 11.98
CA ALA A 19 -19.26 25.50 10.75
C ALA A 19 -17.77 25.86 10.80
N ALA A 20 -17.25 26.31 11.94
CA ALA A 20 -15.83 26.61 12.11
C ALA A 20 -14.98 25.32 12.06
N GLU A 21 -15.43 24.26 12.76
CA GLU A 21 -14.77 22.95 12.75
C GLU A 21 -14.79 22.33 11.34
N ALA A 22 -15.90 22.44 10.61
CA ALA A 22 -15.99 21.98 9.22
C ALA A 22 -15.00 22.70 8.30
N ARG A 23 -14.86 24.03 8.43
CA ARG A 23 -13.86 24.80 7.67
C ARG A 23 -12.43 24.39 8.01
N GLN A 24 -12.13 24.17 9.29
CA GLN A 24 -10.80 23.71 9.70
C GLN A 24 -10.48 22.32 9.14
N ARG A 25 -11.44 21.38 9.18
CA ARG A 25 -11.30 20.06 8.54
C ARG A 25 -11.05 20.18 7.04
N ALA A 26 -11.82 21.02 6.34
CA ALA A 26 -11.66 21.25 4.91
C ALA A 26 -10.30 21.85 4.55
N ALA A 27 -9.78 22.78 5.36
CA ALA A 27 -8.45 23.36 5.14
C ALA A 27 -7.33 22.32 5.27
N LEU A 28 -7.40 21.43 6.27
CA LEU A 28 -6.45 20.32 6.41
C LEU A 28 -6.60 19.31 5.26
N ALA A 29 -7.84 18.98 4.90
CA ALA A 29 -8.14 18.09 3.79
C ALA A 29 -7.61 18.64 2.46
N ARG A 30 -7.69 19.96 2.22
CA ARG A 30 -7.11 20.62 1.05
C ARG A 30 -5.62 20.36 0.94
N LEU A 31 -4.85 20.66 1.99
CA LEU A 31 -3.40 20.42 1.99
C LEU A 31 -3.06 18.95 1.74
N THR A 32 -3.86 18.06 2.33
CA THR A 32 -3.71 16.62 2.19
C THR A 32 -3.98 16.18 0.74
N TRP A 33 -5.04 16.71 0.13
CA TRP A 33 -5.40 16.46 -1.27
C TRP A 33 -4.33 16.98 -2.23
N GLU A 34 -3.87 18.22 -2.06
CA GLU A 34 -2.78 18.82 -2.86
C GLU A 34 -1.50 17.97 -2.76
N THR A 35 -1.13 17.53 -1.56
CA THR A 35 0.04 16.67 -1.34
C THR A 35 -0.12 15.31 -2.03
N ALA A 36 -1.33 14.74 -2.05
CA ALA A 36 -1.60 13.48 -2.73
C ALA A 36 -1.52 13.64 -4.26
N VAL A 37 -2.08 14.73 -4.79
CA VAL A 37 -2.01 15.07 -6.22
C VAL A 37 -0.58 15.31 -6.66
N ASP A 38 0.21 16.06 -5.89
CA ASP A 38 1.62 16.28 -6.18
C ASP A 38 2.41 14.97 -6.30
N GLN A 39 2.13 13.97 -5.45
CA GLN A 39 2.75 12.64 -5.56
C GLN A 39 2.32 11.89 -6.82
N LEU A 40 1.07 12.10 -7.28
CA LEU A 40 0.54 11.45 -8.48
C LEU A 40 1.13 12.06 -9.76
N VAL A 41 1.30 13.38 -9.82
CA VAL A 41 1.58 14.12 -11.08
C VAL A 41 2.95 14.77 -11.15
N ARG A 42 3.65 15.00 -10.02
CA ARG A 42 4.95 15.67 -10.01
C ARG A 42 6.09 14.67 -9.84
N VAL A 43 7.24 15.03 -10.43
CA VAL A 43 8.51 14.32 -10.26
C VAL A 43 8.93 14.41 -8.79
N GLY A 44 9.21 13.25 -8.19
CA GLY A 44 9.73 13.13 -6.84
C GLY A 44 11.26 13.12 -6.81
N PHE A 45 11.82 13.22 -5.61
CA PHE A 45 13.27 13.05 -5.39
C PHE A 45 13.51 12.10 -4.23
N VAL A 46 14.40 11.13 -4.42
CA VAL A 46 14.87 10.22 -3.38
C VAL A 46 16.35 10.45 -3.09
N LYS A 47 16.74 10.33 -1.82
CA LYS A 47 18.15 10.36 -1.41
C LYS A 47 18.70 8.94 -1.48
N LEU A 48 19.76 8.73 -2.25
CA LEU A 48 20.48 7.47 -2.35
C LEU A 48 21.79 7.59 -1.58
N LEU A 49 22.00 6.70 -0.61
CA LEU A 49 23.30 6.54 0.03
C LEU A 49 24.13 5.57 -0.83
N ARG A 50 25.25 6.04 -1.37
CA ARG A 50 26.19 5.25 -2.16
C ARG A 50 27.16 4.50 -1.25
N ASP A 51 27.84 3.49 -1.80
CA ASP A 51 28.80 2.65 -1.06
C ASP A 51 30.03 3.43 -0.55
N ASP A 52 30.35 4.57 -1.18
CA ASP A 52 31.41 5.49 -0.76
C ASP A 52 30.98 6.46 0.36
N GLY A 53 29.74 6.32 0.86
CA GLY A 53 29.16 7.18 1.88
C GLY A 53 28.59 8.51 1.36
N THR A 54 28.63 8.76 0.04
CA THR A 54 28.04 9.97 -0.54
C THR A 54 26.51 9.86 -0.62
N ILE A 55 25.82 11.00 -0.50
CA ILE A 55 24.37 11.10 -0.65
C ILE A 55 24.06 11.76 -1.99
N GLU A 56 23.44 11.01 -2.89
CA GLU A 56 22.97 11.49 -4.18
C GLU A 56 21.46 11.74 -4.16
N ARG A 57 20.99 12.71 -4.94
CA ARG A 57 19.55 12.92 -5.17
C ARG A 57 19.20 12.36 -6.55
N ALA A 58 18.35 11.35 -6.58
CA ALA A 58 17.82 10.81 -7.82
C ALA A 58 16.38 11.31 -8.04
N GLU A 59 16.06 11.62 -9.28
CA GLU A 59 14.70 11.91 -9.71
C GLU A 59 13.89 10.61 -9.81
N VAL A 60 12.64 10.69 -9.37
CA VAL A 60 11.69 9.58 -9.44
C VAL A 60 10.48 10.07 -10.22
N LEU A 61 10.06 9.30 -11.22
CA LEU A 61 8.89 9.62 -12.04
C LEU A 61 7.64 9.84 -11.16
N PRO A 62 6.65 10.64 -11.62
CA PRO A 62 5.34 10.71 -10.98
C PRO A 62 4.71 9.32 -10.82
N LEU A 63 3.90 9.11 -9.77
CA LEU A 63 3.28 7.78 -9.56
C LEU A 63 2.39 7.34 -10.73
N LEU A 64 1.72 8.27 -11.42
CA LEU A 64 0.91 7.92 -12.59
C LEU A 64 1.76 7.40 -13.76
N ASP A 65 2.95 7.99 -13.96
CA ASP A 65 3.86 7.57 -15.02
C ASP A 65 4.47 6.21 -14.68
N GLN A 66 4.86 5.99 -13.42
CA GLN A 66 5.32 4.69 -12.95
C GLN A 66 4.25 3.60 -13.12
N LEU A 67 2.98 3.90 -12.82
CA LEU A 67 1.87 2.98 -13.07
C LEU A 67 1.66 2.72 -14.57
N ALA A 68 1.78 3.74 -15.42
CA ALA A 68 1.66 3.58 -16.87
C ALA A 68 2.79 2.71 -17.44
N GLU A 69 4.00 2.84 -16.92
CA GLU A 69 5.12 1.96 -17.24
C GLU A 69 4.87 0.52 -16.79
N ALA A 70 4.28 0.31 -15.60
CA ALA A 70 3.92 -1.03 -15.10
C ALA A 70 2.88 -1.75 -15.99
N VAL A 71 2.02 -1.00 -16.68
CA VAL A 71 1.04 -1.55 -17.63
C VAL A 71 1.66 -1.86 -18.99
N THR A 72 2.73 -1.18 -19.40
CA THR A 72 3.28 -1.29 -20.75
C THR A 72 4.35 -2.40 -20.82
N PRO A 73 4.06 -3.55 -21.45
CA PRO A 73 5.06 -4.61 -21.60
C PRO A 73 6.17 -4.17 -22.56
N GLY A 74 7.43 -4.17 -22.09
CA GLY A 74 8.58 -4.16 -23.00
C GLY A 74 9.30 -2.83 -23.20
N GLY A 75 9.23 -1.88 -22.27
CA GLY A 75 10.25 -0.83 -22.20
C GLY A 75 11.61 -1.44 -21.84
N GLU A 76 12.65 -1.13 -22.62
CA GLU A 76 14.01 -1.68 -22.54
C GLU A 76 14.69 -1.39 -21.19
N TYR A 77 14.32 -2.11 -20.13
CA TYR A 77 15.04 -2.06 -18.87
C TYR A 77 16.27 -2.98 -18.94
N THR A 78 17.39 -2.36 -19.26
CA THR A 78 18.71 -2.97 -19.24
C THR A 78 19.08 -3.44 -17.83
N SER A 79 19.72 -4.61 -17.78
CA SER A 79 20.47 -5.23 -16.67
C SER A 79 19.71 -6.07 -15.62
N GLY A 80 19.91 -7.40 -15.70
CA GLY A 80 19.90 -8.25 -14.49
C GLY A 80 19.12 -9.57 -14.53
N GLY A 81 19.48 -10.51 -15.41
CA GLY A 81 19.45 -11.96 -15.12
C GLY A 81 18.16 -12.61 -14.63
N GLY A 82 17.18 -12.77 -15.52
CA GLY A 82 16.05 -13.68 -15.29
C GLY A 82 15.28 -13.92 -16.59
N LEU A 83 15.51 -15.06 -17.25
CA LEU A 83 14.81 -15.50 -18.46
C LEU A 83 13.37 -15.99 -18.15
N GLY A 84 12.60 -15.19 -17.41
CA GLY A 84 11.19 -15.43 -17.16
C GLY A 84 10.34 -14.52 -18.05
N SER A 85 9.34 -15.08 -18.73
CA SER A 85 8.32 -14.29 -19.43
C SER A 85 7.60 -13.41 -18.40
N LYS A 86 7.85 -12.10 -18.40
CA LYS A 86 7.03 -11.17 -17.62
C LYS A 86 5.60 -11.22 -18.19
N PRO A 87 4.57 -11.19 -17.33
CA PRO A 87 3.19 -11.08 -17.80
C PRO A 87 3.04 -9.83 -18.68
N PRO A 88 2.18 -9.88 -19.71
CA PRO A 88 2.08 -8.83 -20.72
C PRO A 88 1.53 -7.49 -20.19
N ALA A 89 1.03 -7.39 -18.96
CA ALA A 89 0.69 -6.13 -18.29
C ALA A 89 0.36 -6.40 -16.82
N ASP A 90 0.64 -5.44 -15.94
CA ASP A 90 0.06 -5.44 -14.59
C ASP A 90 -1.42 -4.98 -14.66
N LEU A 91 -2.34 -5.94 -14.54
CA LEU A 91 -3.78 -5.68 -14.58
C LEU A 91 -4.27 -4.85 -13.39
N THR A 92 -3.59 -4.92 -12.25
CA THR A 92 -3.92 -4.15 -11.05
C THR A 92 -3.56 -2.68 -11.26
N ALA A 93 -2.39 -2.40 -11.84
CA ALA A 93 -2.00 -1.05 -12.25
C ALA A 93 -2.98 -0.46 -13.28
N LEU A 94 -3.35 -1.24 -14.31
CA LEU A 94 -4.31 -0.82 -15.34
C LEU A 94 -5.68 -0.49 -14.73
N SER A 95 -6.17 -1.33 -13.82
CA SER A 95 -7.43 -1.10 -13.13
C SER A 95 -7.42 0.20 -12.32
N LEU A 96 -6.32 0.46 -11.60
CA LEU A 96 -6.18 1.71 -10.83
C LEU A 96 -6.11 2.94 -11.75
N LEU A 97 -5.37 2.89 -12.86
CA LEU A 97 -5.33 3.99 -13.83
C LEU A 97 -6.72 4.29 -14.43
N ALA A 98 -7.48 3.24 -14.77
CA ALA A 98 -8.83 3.40 -15.31
C ALA A 98 -9.79 4.01 -14.27
N GLU A 99 -9.67 3.63 -13.01
CA GLU A 99 -10.43 4.19 -11.89
C GLU A 99 -10.15 5.70 -11.72
N ILE A 100 -8.87 6.08 -11.61
CA ILE A 100 -8.45 7.49 -11.47
C ILE A 100 -8.97 8.31 -12.65
N SER A 101 -8.76 7.82 -13.88
CA SER A 101 -9.22 8.49 -15.10
C SER A 101 -10.72 8.70 -15.13
N THR A 102 -11.50 7.67 -14.78
CA THR A 102 -12.97 7.75 -14.76
C THR A 102 -13.45 8.74 -13.71
N GLU A 103 -12.89 8.67 -12.50
CA GLU A 103 -13.30 9.51 -11.38
C GLU A 103 -12.95 10.99 -11.61
N VAL A 104 -11.73 11.27 -12.09
CA VAL A 104 -11.30 12.65 -12.39
C VAL A 104 -12.13 13.24 -13.54
N ARG A 105 -12.39 12.47 -14.60
CA ARG A 105 -13.29 12.92 -15.69
C ARG A 105 -14.68 13.22 -15.19
N ARG A 106 -15.22 12.41 -14.28
CA ARG A 106 -16.52 12.64 -13.64
C ARG A 106 -16.51 13.92 -12.82
N CYS A 107 -15.46 14.16 -12.03
CA CYS A 107 -15.33 15.37 -11.20
C CYS A 107 -15.15 16.64 -12.03
N CYS A 108 -14.47 16.54 -13.17
CA CYS A 108 -14.28 17.65 -14.09
C CYS A 108 -15.46 17.83 -15.07
N ALA A 109 -16.44 16.93 -15.08
CA ALA A 109 -17.59 17.02 -15.97
C ALA A 109 -18.46 18.24 -15.60
N GLY A 110 -18.71 19.11 -16.56
CA GLY A 110 -19.47 20.35 -16.35
C GLY A 110 -18.62 21.59 -16.06
N HIS A 111 -17.30 21.43 -15.94
CA HIS A 111 -16.36 22.55 -15.98
C HIS A 111 -15.93 22.82 -17.42
N ASP A 112 -16.01 24.08 -17.86
CA ASP A 112 -15.63 24.51 -19.22
C ASP A 112 -14.11 24.57 -19.36
N HIS A 113 -13.49 23.39 -19.39
CA HIS A 113 -12.05 23.21 -19.48
C HIS A 113 -11.68 22.36 -20.69
N PRO A 114 -10.55 22.65 -21.35
CA PRO A 114 -10.01 21.76 -22.37
C PRO A 114 -9.89 20.34 -21.80
N HIS A 115 -10.05 19.29 -22.60
CA HIS A 115 -9.84 17.92 -22.11
C HIS A 115 -8.45 17.43 -22.55
N PRO A 116 -7.41 17.50 -21.68
CA PRO A 116 -6.10 16.93 -22.00
C PRO A 116 -6.21 15.48 -22.50
N ALA A 117 -5.27 15.06 -23.34
CA ALA A 117 -5.18 13.65 -23.70
C ALA A 117 -4.63 12.82 -22.53
N GLU A 118 -3.71 13.41 -21.75
CA GLU A 118 -2.95 12.74 -20.69
C GLU A 118 -3.62 12.86 -19.32
N LEU A 119 -3.51 11.82 -18.50
CA LEU A 119 -4.15 11.74 -17.19
C LEU A 119 -3.54 12.71 -16.16
N GLY A 120 -2.22 12.90 -16.16
CA GLY A 120 -1.54 13.80 -15.22
C GLY A 120 -2.10 15.22 -15.22
N PRO A 121 -2.17 15.91 -16.38
CA PRO A 121 -2.80 17.22 -16.49
C PRO A 121 -4.27 17.29 -16.08
N HIS A 122 -5.03 16.19 -16.22
CA HIS A 122 -6.41 16.13 -15.72
C HIS A 122 -6.45 16.11 -14.19
N VAL A 123 -5.60 15.31 -13.55
CA VAL A 123 -5.50 15.20 -12.09
C VAL A 123 -5.01 16.53 -11.47
N ASP A 124 -4.02 17.17 -12.08
CA ASP A 124 -3.51 18.48 -11.65
C ASP A 124 -4.61 19.55 -11.70
N ARG A 125 -5.38 19.58 -12.80
CA ARG A 125 -6.51 20.52 -12.93
C ARG A 125 -7.63 20.25 -11.95
N TRP A 126 -7.95 18.99 -11.68
CA TRP A 126 -8.94 18.64 -10.67
C TRP A 126 -8.57 19.25 -9.29
N ALA A 127 -7.28 19.23 -8.94
CA ALA A 127 -6.78 19.84 -7.71
C ALA A 127 -6.72 21.37 -7.73
N ALA A 128 -6.63 22.00 -8.90
CA ALA A 128 -6.56 23.46 -9.03
C ALA A 128 -7.79 24.19 -8.45
N HIS A 129 -8.92 23.50 -8.28
CA HIS A 129 -10.13 24.05 -7.66
C HIS A 129 -10.18 23.92 -6.14
N ALA A 130 -9.18 23.30 -5.51
CA ALA A 130 -9.24 22.95 -4.09
C ALA A 130 -9.34 24.17 -3.16
N GLU A 131 -8.70 25.29 -3.52
CA GLU A 131 -8.79 26.55 -2.76
C GLU A 131 -10.19 27.17 -2.77
N GLN A 132 -10.91 27.05 -3.88
CA GLN A 132 -12.30 27.50 -3.95
C GLN A 132 -13.22 26.55 -3.19
N TRP A 133 -13.10 25.24 -3.43
CA TRP A 133 -14.01 24.24 -2.87
C TRP A 133 -13.90 24.05 -1.36
N GLN A 134 -12.78 24.41 -0.71
CA GLN A 134 -12.73 24.38 0.76
C GLN A 134 -13.73 25.36 1.41
N HIS A 135 -14.17 26.39 0.68
CA HIS A 135 -15.17 27.35 1.14
C HIS A 135 -16.57 26.98 0.66
N ASP A 136 -16.70 26.62 -0.61
CA ASP A 136 -18.01 26.38 -1.26
C ASP A 136 -18.55 24.97 -1.01
N ALA A 137 -17.67 23.98 -0.85
CA ALA A 137 -17.98 22.56 -0.75
C ALA A 137 -17.00 21.80 0.17
N PRO A 138 -16.95 22.12 1.49
CA PRO A 138 -15.95 21.57 2.40
C PRO A 138 -15.97 20.04 2.53
N GLU A 139 -17.15 19.42 2.46
CA GLU A 139 -17.31 17.96 2.50
C GLU A 139 -16.76 17.30 1.22
N TYR A 140 -16.85 17.97 0.07
CA TYR A 140 -16.25 17.48 -1.17
C TYR A 140 -14.73 17.44 -1.07
N VAL A 141 -14.11 18.49 -0.49
CA VAL A 141 -12.65 18.52 -0.27
C VAL A 141 -12.20 17.40 0.66
N CYS A 142 -12.97 17.10 1.72
CA CYS A 142 -12.69 15.98 2.61
C CYS A 142 -12.74 14.64 1.87
N TRP A 143 -13.76 14.44 1.03
CA TRP A 143 -13.88 13.25 0.19
C TRP A 143 -12.76 13.14 -0.85
N ALA A 144 -12.47 14.22 -1.58
CA ALA A 144 -11.42 14.25 -2.61
C ALA A 144 -10.05 13.93 -2.01
N ALA A 145 -9.75 14.46 -0.81
CA ALA A 145 -8.54 14.14 -0.07
C ALA A 145 -8.45 12.65 0.28
N ALA A 146 -9.55 12.04 0.76
CA ALA A 146 -9.57 10.63 1.10
C ALA A 146 -9.36 9.74 -0.13
N VAL A 147 -10.02 10.06 -1.25
CA VAL A 147 -9.90 9.33 -2.52
C VAL A 147 -8.48 9.44 -3.08
N ALA A 148 -7.92 10.65 -3.17
CA ALA A 148 -6.56 10.84 -3.70
C ALA A 148 -5.50 10.13 -2.85
N ASN A 149 -5.62 10.13 -1.51
CA ASN A 149 -4.72 9.36 -0.65
C ASN A 149 -4.85 7.86 -0.88
N ASP A 150 -6.07 7.35 -1.08
CA ASP A 150 -6.26 5.94 -1.36
C ASP A 150 -5.57 5.52 -2.66
N TRP A 151 -5.66 6.36 -3.70
CA TRP A 151 -4.93 6.16 -4.94
C TRP A 151 -3.42 6.14 -4.74
N VAL A 152 -2.85 7.12 -4.02
CA VAL A 152 -1.42 7.15 -3.70
C VAL A 152 -1.00 5.90 -2.93
N ARG A 153 -1.78 5.49 -1.93
CA ARG A 153 -1.54 4.28 -1.14
C ARG A 153 -1.54 3.03 -2.01
N ARG A 154 -2.54 2.87 -2.89
CA ARG A 154 -2.66 1.71 -3.80
C ARG A 154 -1.55 1.72 -4.85
N ALA A 155 -1.23 2.87 -5.42
CA ALA A 155 -0.14 3.03 -6.37
C ALA A 155 1.19 2.57 -5.77
N ARG A 156 1.50 3.00 -4.54
CA ARG A 156 2.70 2.55 -3.81
C ARG A 156 2.68 1.06 -3.50
N GLN A 157 1.54 0.49 -3.14
CA GLN A 157 1.43 -0.95 -2.90
C GLN A 157 1.70 -1.79 -4.16
N ILE A 158 1.37 -1.27 -5.34
CA ILE A 158 1.64 -1.90 -6.63
C ILE A 158 3.12 -1.75 -6.99
N LEU A 159 3.66 -0.53 -6.90
CA LEU A 159 5.00 -0.17 -7.38
C LEU A 159 6.13 -0.57 -6.42
N ASP A 160 5.88 -0.49 -5.11
CA ASP A 160 6.82 -0.84 -4.04
C ASP A 160 6.08 -1.67 -2.98
N PRO A 161 5.72 -2.93 -3.33
CA PRO A 161 4.99 -3.78 -2.40
C PRO A 161 5.83 -4.00 -1.14
N PRO A 162 5.23 -3.89 0.07
CA PRO A 162 5.96 -4.01 1.31
C PRO A 162 6.68 -5.35 1.38
N ARG A 163 7.99 -5.29 1.70
CA ARG A 163 8.84 -6.48 1.80
C ARG A 163 8.29 -7.40 2.87
N ARG A 164 7.85 -8.59 2.46
CA ARG A 164 7.38 -9.63 3.39
C ARG A 164 8.54 -10.52 3.80
N TYR A 165 8.98 -10.40 5.04
CA TYR A 165 10.00 -11.28 5.59
C TYR A 165 9.35 -12.57 6.09
N THR A 166 9.45 -13.64 5.30
CA THR A 166 8.85 -14.93 5.66
C THR A 166 9.63 -15.63 6.78
N LEU A 167 8.92 -16.15 7.78
CA LEU A 167 9.50 -16.90 8.91
C LEU A 167 9.44 -18.40 8.60
N ARG A 168 10.43 -18.89 7.86
CA ARG A 168 10.53 -20.31 7.47
C ARG A 168 10.76 -21.21 8.70
N GLY A 169 10.28 -22.45 8.62
CA GLY A 169 10.51 -23.48 9.64
C GLY A 169 9.69 -23.34 10.93
N ARG A 170 8.79 -22.35 11.03
CA ARG A 170 7.94 -22.15 12.22
C ARG A 170 6.48 -22.38 11.87
N ALA A 171 5.77 -23.10 12.74
CA ALA A 171 4.32 -23.27 12.66
C ALA A 171 3.60 -22.11 13.37
N CYS A 172 2.42 -21.74 12.89
CA CYS A 172 1.55 -20.83 13.63
C CYS A 172 1.18 -21.44 14.99
N PRO A 173 1.36 -20.72 16.12
CA PRO A 173 1.06 -21.28 17.44
C PRO A 173 -0.44 -21.51 17.67
N VAL A 174 -1.31 -20.86 16.87
CA VAL A 174 -2.77 -20.98 16.99
C VAL A 174 -3.30 -22.09 16.07
N CYS A 175 -3.06 -22.00 14.76
CA CYS A 175 -3.62 -22.93 13.79
C CYS A 175 -2.67 -24.03 13.32
N ARG A 176 -1.42 -24.05 13.81
CA ARG A 176 -0.35 -25.02 13.46
C ARG A 176 0.05 -25.07 11.99
N ALA A 177 -0.50 -24.20 11.14
CA ALA A 177 -0.10 -24.10 9.74
C ALA A 177 1.39 -23.72 9.64
N THR A 178 2.15 -24.49 8.86
CA THR A 178 3.55 -24.21 8.51
C THR A 178 3.67 -23.50 7.17
N ALA A 179 2.69 -23.71 6.29
CA ALA A 179 2.61 -23.10 4.98
C ALA A 179 1.17 -22.75 4.60
N VAL A 180 1.03 -21.83 3.67
CA VAL A 180 -0.22 -21.44 3.01
C VAL A 180 -0.01 -21.46 1.50
N HIS A 181 -1.07 -21.77 0.76
CA HIS A 181 -1.09 -21.58 -0.68
C HIS A 181 -1.54 -20.16 -0.96
N THR A 182 -0.76 -19.40 -1.70
CA THR A 182 -1.08 -18.03 -2.11
C THR A 182 -0.94 -17.97 -3.62
N TRP A 183 -1.90 -17.34 -4.29
CA TRP A 183 -1.76 -17.07 -5.72
C TRP A 183 -0.56 -16.16 -5.96
N SER A 184 0.35 -16.56 -6.83
CA SER A 184 1.46 -15.75 -7.31
C SER A 184 1.12 -15.24 -8.70
N GLU A 185 1.00 -13.92 -8.86
CA GLU A 185 0.77 -13.35 -10.19
C GLU A 185 1.97 -13.59 -11.11
N ASP A 186 3.18 -13.64 -10.56
CA ASP A 186 4.42 -13.90 -11.31
C ASP A 186 4.47 -15.32 -11.89
N GLU A 187 3.97 -16.31 -11.15
CA GLU A 187 3.99 -17.72 -11.57
C GLU A 187 2.67 -18.15 -12.22
N GLY A 188 1.61 -17.35 -12.09
CA GLY A 188 0.27 -17.70 -12.56
C GLY A 188 -0.30 -18.96 -11.89
N ASP A 189 0.15 -19.28 -10.67
CA ASP A 189 -0.21 -20.49 -9.95
C ASP A 189 -0.24 -20.27 -8.42
N PHE A 190 -0.80 -21.22 -7.69
CA PHE A 190 -0.75 -21.27 -6.23
C PHE A 190 0.62 -21.73 -5.75
N VAL A 191 1.37 -20.78 -5.20
CA VAL A 191 2.68 -21.06 -4.60
C VAL A 191 2.55 -21.34 -3.11
N ARG A 192 3.33 -22.32 -2.64
CA ARG A 192 3.41 -22.64 -1.22
C ARG A 192 4.37 -21.68 -0.51
N ARG A 193 3.84 -20.81 0.35
CA ARG A 193 4.61 -19.85 1.16
C ARG A 193 4.58 -20.20 2.65
N PRO A 194 5.60 -19.84 3.44
CA PRO A 194 5.54 -20.00 4.89
C PRO A 194 4.30 -19.32 5.48
N ALA A 195 3.66 -19.97 6.45
CA ALA A 195 2.42 -19.46 7.03
C ALA A 195 2.63 -18.20 7.89
N LEU A 196 3.87 -17.90 8.29
CA LEU A 196 4.22 -16.75 9.12
C LEU A 196 5.11 -15.77 8.33
N ALA A 197 4.80 -14.47 8.42
CA ALA A 197 5.61 -13.40 7.86
C ALA A 197 5.62 -12.17 8.77
N ILE A 198 6.68 -11.37 8.70
CA ILE A 198 6.76 -10.07 9.38
C ILE A 198 6.12 -9.01 8.47
N ASP A 199 5.15 -8.30 9.02
CA ASP A 199 4.60 -7.04 8.52
C ASP A 199 5.53 -5.90 9.00
N SER A 200 6.35 -5.39 8.10
CA SER A 200 7.34 -4.34 8.39
C SER A 200 6.70 -3.03 8.83
N ASP A 201 5.51 -2.72 8.32
CA ASP A 201 4.84 -1.43 8.56
C ASP A 201 4.33 -1.34 10.00
N ARG A 202 3.86 -2.49 10.53
CA ARG A 202 3.33 -2.57 11.89
C ARG A 202 4.29 -3.17 12.89
N THR A 203 5.43 -3.70 12.44
CA THR A 203 6.37 -4.46 13.27
C THR A 203 5.67 -5.63 13.99
N GLU A 204 4.83 -6.35 13.24
CA GLU A 204 4.04 -7.49 13.73
C GLU A 204 4.38 -8.75 12.92
N VAL A 205 4.26 -9.93 13.54
CA VAL A 205 4.19 -11.20 12.82
C VAL A 205 2.73 -11.52 12.53
N VAL A 206 2.44 -11.91 11.29
CA VAL A 206 1.09 -12.25 10.84
C VAL A 206 1.06 -13.69 10.31
N CYS A 207 0.02 -14.43 10.67
CA CYS A 207 -0.25 -15.74 10.08
C CYS A 207 -1.13 -15.62 8.84
N GLY A 208 -0.64 -16.08 7.68
CA GLY A 208 -1.40 -16.10 6.44
C GLY A 208 -2.57 -17.09 6.41
N ALA A 209 -2.65 -18.03 7.36
CA ALA A 209 -3.72 -19.04 7.41
C ALA A 209 -4.91 -18.60 8.27
N CYS A 210 -4.65 -18.08 9.47
CA CYS A 210 -5.69 -17.69 10.45
C CYS A 210 -5.78 -16.19 10.69
N ALA A 211 -4.97 -15.38 9.99
CA ALA A 211 -4.89 -13.92 10.12
C ALA A 211 -4.51 -13.39 11.51
N GLN A 212 -4.17 -14.25 12.47
CA GLN A 212 -3.71 -13.83 13.79
C GLN A 212 -2.42 -13.01 13.69
N ARG A 213 -2.32 -11.99 14.53
CA ARG A 213 -1.21 -11.04 14.58
C ARG A 213 -0.57 -11.04 15.96
N TRP A 214 0.76 -10.87 16.00
CA TRP A 214 1.53 -10.73 17.23
C TRP A 214 2.53 -9.59 17.08
N PRO A 215 2.62 -8.64 18.03
CA PRO A 215 3.76 -7.74 18.10
C PRO A 215 5.07 -8.53 18.10
N LEU A 216 6.12 -8.02 17.44
CA LEU A 216 7.36 -8.77 17.25
C LEU A 216 7.96 -9.29 18.58
N GLY A 217 7.92 -8.48 19.64
CA GLY A 217 8.36 -8.91 20.98
C GLY A 217 7.54 -10.09 21.54
N ALA A 218 6.21 -10.06 21.38
CA ALA A 218 5.35 -11.17 21.83
C ALA A 218 5.61 -12.45 21.03
N TRP A 219 5.84 -12.33 19.72
CA TRP A 219 6.23 -13.46 18.89
C TRP A 219 7.54 -14.09 19.39
N THR A 220 8.56 -13.29 19.71
CA THR A 220 9.87 -13.84 20.11
C THR A 220 9.76 -14.72 21.36
N ALA A 221 8.92 -14.30 22.32
CA ALA A 221 8.60 -15.10 23.49
C ALA A 221 7.82 -16.38 23.15
N LEU A 222 6.90 -16.35 22.19
CA LEU A 222 6.16 -17.53 21.74
C LEU A 222 7.05 -18.53 21.00
N ALA A 223 7.92 -18.04 20.13
CA ALA A 223 8.78 -18.87 19.31
C ALA A 223 9.88 -19.55 20.12
N ALA A 224 10.39 -18.90 21.16
CA ALA A 224 11.31 -19.50 22.10
C ALA A 224 10.71 -20.76 22.76
N LYS A 225 9.41 -20.73 23.07
CA LYS A 225 8.67 -21.86 23.67
C LYS A 225 8.31 -22.95 22.66
N SER A 226 8.26 -22.63 21.37
CA SER A 226 7.79 -23.52 20.32
C SER A 226 8.93 -24.10 19.48
N THR A 227 10.18 -24.01 19.94
CA THR A 227 11.28 -24.72 19.31
C THR A 227 11.09 -26.19 19.67
N PRO A 228 10.69 -27.06 18.73
CA PRO A 228 10.65 -28.48 19.04
C PRO A 228 12.08 -28.90 19.39
N ASP A 229 12.26 -29.58 20.53
CA ASP A 229 13.51 -30.25 20.85
C ASP A 229 13.77 -31.26 19.73
N SER A 230 14.57 -30.85 18.73
CA SER A 230 15.03 -31.72 17.64
C SER A 230 16.13 -32.68 18.11
N GLU A 231 16.30 -32.86 19.42
CA GLU A 231 17.17 -33.86 20.03
C GLU A 231 16.42 -35.18 20.22
N SER A 232 16.09 -35.82 19.11
CA SER A 232 15.92 -37.27 19.06
C SER A 232 16.26 -37.78 17.65
N ASP A 233 17.45 -37.42 17.15
CA ASP A 233 18.21 -38.30 16.26
C ASP A 233 18.66 -39.50 17.11
N GLU A 234 17.69 -40.35 17.51
CA GLU A 234 17.99 -41.71 17.95
C GLU A 234 18.52 -42.47 16.73
N ASP A 235 19.85 -42.47 16.62
CA ASP A 235 20.64 -43.67 16.32
C ASP A 235 20.01 -44.59 15.27
N HIS A 236 19.88 -44.11 14.03
CA HIS A 236 19.85 -45.01 12.89
C HIS A 236 21.25 -45.59 12.72
N SER A 237 21.53 -46.58 13.57
CA SER A 237 22.66 -47.48 13.44
C SER A 237 22.65 -48.02 12.01
N LEU A 238 23.66 -47.63 11.24
CA LEU A 238 24.01 -48.26 9.98
C LEU A 238 24.14 -49.76 10.21
N VAL A 239 23.11 -50.53 9.87
CA VAL A 239 23.24 -51.98 9.70
C VAL A 239 24.02 -52.17 8.41
N VAL A 240 25.35 -52.18 8.56
CA VAL A 240 26.27 -52.64 7.52
C VAL A 240 26.03 -54.13 7.35
N THR A 241 25.24 -54.52 6.35
CA THR A 241 25.18 -55.92 5.91
C THR A 241 26.40 -56.20 5.05
N GLU A 242 27.48 -56.67 5.66
CA GLU A 242 28.52 -57.43 4.97
C GLU A 242 27.92 -58.79 4.56
N GLY A 243 27.74 -59.00 3.25
CA GLY A 243 27.41 -60.29 2.63
C GLY A 243 28.48 -60.59 1.58
N ILE A 244 29.54 -61.31 1.95
CA ILE A 244 29.77 -62.75 1.76
C ILE A 244 30.15 -63.10 0.30
N ASP A 245 31.43 -63.48 0.17
CA ASP A 245 32.06 -64.09 -0.99
C ASP A 245 31.38 -65.39 -1.45
N ALA A 246 31.37 -65.61 -2.77
CA ALA A 246 31.63 -66.91 -3.41
C ALA A 246 32.06 -66.71 -4.88
#